data_AF-K0RUY2-F1
#
_entry.id   AF-K0RUY2-F1
#
_cell.length_a   1.000
_cell.length_b   1.000
_cell.length_c   1.000
_cell.angle_alpha   90.00
_cell.angle_beta   90.00
_cell.angle_gamma   90.00
#
_symmetry.space_group_name_H-M   'P 1'
#
loop_
_entity.id
_entity.type
_entity.pdbx_description
1 polymer ?
#
loop_
_entity_poly.entity_id
_entity_poly.type
_entity_poly.pdbx_seq_one_letter_code
_entity_poly.pdbx_strand_id
1 'polypeptide(L)'
;MSTLVGILISASCLAVLSTALATADSYRSYLVTGANKGQGYALCQRILEEHTDTRVFLCSRDLQRGEEARSSLVEECGDEGRVQLVQLDVTDSASVEACADLVRKRLEGRKLTGIVSN
;
A
#
# COMPACT_ATOMS: atom_id res chain seq x y z
N MET A 1 42.75 -15.78 -0.99
CA MET A 1 42.29 -16.63 -2.10
C MET A 1 40.85 -17.02 -1.81
N SER A 2 39.85 -16.18 -2.11
CA SER A 2 39.28 -15.94 -3.46
C SER A 2 39.11 -17.27 -4.17
N THR A 3 37.89 -17.78 -4.40
CA THR A 3 36.95 -17.27 -5.41
C THR A 3 35.55 -17.77 -5.02
N LEU A 4 34.64 -16.88 -4.61
CA LEU A 4 33.47 -16.49 -5.42
C LEU A 4 32.80 -17.68 -6.12
N VAL A 5 31.76 -18.23 -5.47
CA VAL A 5 30.73 -19.07 -6.09
C VAL A 5 30.06 -18.21 -7.16
N GLY A 6 30.57 -18.31 -8.39
CA GLY A 6 30.07 -17.59 -9.55
C GLY A 6 28.72 -18.15 -9.96
N ILE A 7 27.64 -17.51 -9.51
CA ILE A 7 26.33 -17.72 -10.11
C ILE A 7 26.39 -17.05 -11.49
N LEU A 8 26.67 -17.84 -12.53
CA LEU A 8 26.51 -17.42 -13.91
C LEU A 8 25.00 -17.38 -14.22
N ILE A 9 24.31 -16.36 -13.73
CA ILE A 9 22.92 -16.10 -14.10
C ILE A 9 22.95 -15.68 -15.57
N SER A 10 22.52 -16.56 -16.46
CA SER A 10 22.36 -16.25 -17.88
C SER A 10 21.56 -14.95 -18.06
N ALA A 11 21.83 -14.17 -19.11
CA ALA A 11 21.06 -12.95 -19.42
C ALA A 11 19.54 -13.22 -19.51
N SER A 12 19.15 -14.42 -19.95
CA SER A 12 17.75 -14.88 -19.92
C SER A 12 17.20 -15.08 -18.51
N CYS A 13 18.02 -15.56 -17.59
CA CYS A 13 17.65 -15.78 -16.19
C CYS A 13 17.58 -14.46 -15.41
N LEU A 14 18.44 -13.48 -15.72
CA LEU A 14 18.36 -12.12 -15.17
C LEU A 14 17.11 -11.36 -15.68
N ALA A 15 16.78 -11.52 -16.97
CA ALA A 15 15.56 -10.95 -17.54
C ALA A 15 14.29 -11.57 -16.93
N VAL A 16 14.26 -12.89 -16.73
CA VAL A 16 13.14 -13.57 -16.05
C VAL A 16 13.05 -13.14 -14.58
N LEU A 17 14.17 -12.98 -13.86
CA LEU A 17 14.15 -12.52 -12.47
C LEU A 17 13.71 -11.05 -12.35
N SER A 18 14.17 -10.18 -13.25
CA SER A 18 13.75 -8.77 -13.30
C SER A 18 12.30 -8.62 -13.73
N THR A 19 11.82 -9.43 -14.67
CA THR A 19 10.41 -9.46 -15.07
C THR A 19 9.55 -10.04 -13.94
N ALA A 20 10.00 -11.09 -13.27
CA ALA A 20 9.33 -11.68 -12.11
C ALA A 20 9.23 -10.69 -10.95
N LEU A 21 10.31 -9.96 -10.64
CA LEU A 21 10.31 -8.88 -9.64
C LEU A 21 9.40 -7.72 -10.06
N ALA A 22 9.41 -7.33 -11.34
CA ALA A 22 8.52 -6.28 -11.86
C ALA A 22 7.03 -6.69 -11.87
N THR A 23 6.73 -7.98 -12.04
CA THR A 23 5.36 -8.52 -11.92
C THR A 23 4.96 -8.83 -10.47
N ALA A 24 5.93 -9.09 -9.59
CA ALA A 24 5.70 -9.41 -8.18
C ALA A 24 5.42 -8.18 -7.31
N ASP A 25 5.64 -6.97 -7.82
CA ASP A 25 5.62 -5.72 -7.03
C ASP A 25 4.45 -4.77 -7.37
N SER A 26 3.35 -5.31 -7.91
CA SER A 26 2.16 -4.51 -8.24
C SER A 26 0.97 -4.89 -7.38
N TYR A 27 0.97 -4.46 -6.13
CA TYR A 27 -0.22 -4.53 -5.29
C TYR A 27 -1.41 -3.79 -5.92
N ARG A 28 -2.56 -4.46 -5.97
CA ARG A 28 -3.85 -3.78 -6.17
C ARG A 28 -4.05 -2.78 -5.03
N SER A 29 -4.21 -1.52 -5.38
CA SER A 29 -4.14 -0.40 -4.43
C SER A 29 -5.53 0.17 -4.18
N TYR A 30 -6.00 0.09 -2.94
CA TYR A 30 -7.29 0.64 -2.53
C TYR A 30 -7.08 1.87 -1.64
N LEU A 31 -7.84 2.93 -1.87
CA LEU A 31 -7.89 4.09 -0.97
C LEU A 31 -9.20 4.05 -0.18
N VAL A 32 -9.11 4.11 1.15
CA VAL A 32 -10.28 3.99 2.03
C VAL A 32 -10.35 5.22 2.94
N THR A 33 -11.40 6.03 2.78
CA THR A 33 -11.63 7.23 3.61
C THR A 33 -12.12 6.85 5.00
N GLY A 34 -11.80 7.68 6.01
CA GLY A 34 -12.29 7.47 7.38
C GLY A 34 -11.93 6.11 7.97
N ALA A 35 -10.81 5.52 7.53
CA ALA A 35 -10.42 4.14 7.82
C ALA A 35 -9.71 3.95 9.16
N ASN A 36 -9.65 4.99 10.00
CA ASN A 36 -9.09 4.91 11.34
C ASN A 36 -10.03 4.22 12.35
N LYS A 37 -11.27 3.90 11.98
CA LYS A 37 -12.26 3.20 12.83
C LYS A 37 -13.42 2.64 12.01
N GLY A 38 -14.28 1.86 12.66
CA GLY A 38 -15.58 1.44 12.12
C GLY A 38 -15.48 0.64 10.84
N GLN A 39 -16.38 0.89 9.88
CA GLN A 39 -16.46 0.13 8.63
C GLN A 39 -15.22 0.28 7.75
N GLY A 40 -14.62 1.48 7.70
CA GLY A 40 -13.39 1.70 6.93
C GLY A 40 -12.21 0.88 7.47
N TYR A 41 -12.07 0.79 8.80
CA TYR A 41 -11.07 -0.07 9.44
C TYR A 41 -11.31 -1.55 9.13
N ALA A 42 -12.53 -2.03 9.37
CA ALA A 42 -12.89 -3.42 9.13
C ALA A 42 -12.72 -3.83 7.65
N LEU A 43 -12.97 -2.90 6.72
CA LEU A 43 -12.73 -3.13 5.31
C LEU A 43 -11.23 -3.24 4.99
N CYS A 44 -10.40 -2.35 5.54
CA CYS A 44 -8.94 -2.45 5.39
C CYS A 44 -8.43 -3.80 5.91
N GLN A 45 -8.85 -4.19 7.13
CA GLN A 45 -8.53 -5.47 7.73
C GLN A 45 -8.91 -6.63 6.79
N ARG A 46 -10.16 -6.65 6.32
CA ARG A 46 -10.64 -7.74 5.47
C ARG A 46 -9.92 -7.83 4.13
N ILE A 47 -9.64 -6.70 3.49
CA ILE A 47 -8.85 -6.65 2.24
C ILE A 47 -7.46 -7.24 2.47
N LEU A 48 -6.79 -6.85 3.57
CA LEU A 48 -5.44 -7.29 3.88
C LEU A 48 -5.36 -8.78 4.24
N GLU A 49 -6.38 -9.32 4.91
CA GLU A 49 -6.52 -10.74 5.25
C GLU A 49 -6.83 -11.62 4.04
N GLU A 50 -7.77 -11.20 3.19
CA GLU A 50 -8.27 -12.02 2.07
C GLU A 50 -7.35 -11.95 0.84
N HIS A 51 -6.58 -10.87 0.69
CA HIS A 51 -5.83 -10.60 -0.52
C HIS A 51 -4.39 -10.17 -0.25
N THR A 52 -3.47 -11.13 -0.34
CA THR A 52 -2.03 -10.91 -0.19
C THR A 52 -1.45 -9.99 -1.28
N ASP A 53 -2.09 -9.91 -2.45
CA ASP A 53 -1.72 -9.07 -3.59
C ASP A 53 -2.32 -7.65 -3.53
N THR A 54 -2.75 -7.19 -2.36
CA THR A 54 -3.31 -5.84 -2.16
C THR A 54 -2.52 -4.98 -1.19
N ARG A 55 -2.66 -3.66 -1.35
CA ARG A 55 -2.27 -2.66 -0.37
C ARG A 55 -3.38 -1.64 -0.18
N VAL A 56 -3.44 -1.05 1.00
CA VAL A 56 -4.43 -0.05 1.37
C VAL A 56 -3.77 1.28 1.70
N PHE A 57 -4.31 2.35 1.14
CA PHE A 57 -4.11 3.71 1.63
C PHE A 57 -5.19 3.98 2.67
N LEU A 58 -4.81 3.82 3.94
CA LEU A 58 -5.67 4.11 5.09
C LEU A 58 -5.73 5.63 5.26
N CYS A 59 -6.90 6.22 5.05
CA CYS A 59 -7.07 7.67 5.18
C CYS A 59 -7.74 8.05 6.50
N SER A 60 -7.19 9.07 7.16
CA SER A 60 -7.72 9.64 8.40
C SER A 60 -7.58 11.16 8.40
N ARG A 61 -8.55 11.87 9.00
CA ARG A 61 -8.41 13.32 9.26
C ARG A 61 -7.35 13.59 10.33
N ASP A 62 -7.35 12.73 11.34
CA ASP A 62 -6.46 12.78 12.50
C ASP A 62 -5.34 11.75 12.29
N LEU A 63 -4.12 12.23 12.09
CA LEU A 63 -2.96 11.38 11.82
C LEU A 63 -2.59 10.50 13.01
N GLN A 64 -2.80 10.96 14.24
CA GLN A 64 -2.49 10.16 15.42
C GLN A 64 -3.40 8.94 15.50
N ARG A 65 -4.72 9.14 15.36
CA ARG A 65 -5.69 8.03 15.30
C ARG A 65 -5.47 7.14 14.08
N GLY A 66 -5.03 7.73 12.97
CA GLY A 66 -4.68 7.00 11.76
C GLY A 66 -3.47 6.08 11.98
N GLU A 67 -2.47 6.53 12.72
CA GLU A 67 -1.26 5.75 13.02
C GLU A 67 -1.53 4.63 14.02
N GLU A 68 -2.38 4.86 15.02
CA GLU A 68 -2.88 3.81 15.92
C GLU A 68 -3.58 2.71 15.11
N ALA A 69 -4.51 3.08 14.23
CA ALA A 69 -5.20 2.13 13.35
C ALA A 69 -4.25 1.40 12.40
N ARG A 70 -3.28 2.10 11.81
CA ARG A 70 -2.25 1.50 10.95
C ARG A 70 -1.46 0.46 11.72
N SER A 71 -1.02 0.79 12.93
CA SER A 71 -0.23 -0.11 13.79
C SER A 71 -1.02 -1.38 14.12
N SER A 72 -2.29 -1.26 14.51
CA SER A 72 -3.17 -2.41 14.76
C SER A 72 -3.34 -3.29 13.53
N LEU A 73 -3.58 -2.72 12.34
CA LEU A 73 -3.69 -3.51 11.10
C LEU A 73 -2.40 -4.23 10.73
N VAL A 74 -1.24 -3.60 10.95
CA VAL A 74 0.06 -4.24 10.69
C VAL A 74 0.32 -5.39 11.66
N GLU A 75 -0.08 -5.24 12.93
CA GLU A 75 0.00 -6.31 13.94
C GLU A 75 -0.96 -7.47 13.62
N GLU A 76 -2.19 -7.17 13.19
CA GLU A 76 -3.24 -8.17 12.92
C GLU A 76 -3.03 -8.91 11.60
N CYS A 77 -2.70 -8.19 10.52
CA CYS A 77 -2.72 -8.75 9.15
C CYS A 77 -1.33 -8.99 8.56
N GLY A 78 -0.27 -8.43 9.16
CA GLY A 78 1.09 -8.55 8.68
C GLY A 78 1.39 -7.77 7.39
N ASP A 79 2.67 -7.39 7.27
CA ASP A 79 3.30 -6.59 6.22
C ASP A 79 3.03 -5.07 6.30
N GLU A 80 3.98 -4.38 6.95
CA GLU A 80 4.00 -2.92 7.08
C GLU A 80 3.96 -2.19 5.72
N GLY A 81 4.51 -2.81 4.66
CA GLY A 81 4.53 -2.22 3.33
C GLY A 81 3.13 -2.06 2.71
N ARG A 82 2.16 -2.89 3.12
CA ARG A 82 0.81 -2.93 2.55
C ARG A 82 -0.15 -1.92 3.18
N VAL A 83 0.20 -1.28 4.29
CA VAL A 83 -0.68 -0.32 4.99
C VAL A 83 -0.06 1.07 5.01
N GLN A 84 -0.58 1.95 4.16
CA GLN A 84 -0.03 3.29 3.94
C GLN A 84 -0.96 4.35 4.53
N LEU A 85 -0.57 5.00 5.64
CA LEU A 85 -1.34 6.11 6.21
C LEU A 85 -1.23 7.36 5.32
N VAL A 86 -2.38 7.99 5.06
CA VAL A 86 -2.49 9.27 4.35
C VAL A 86 -3.48 10.17 5.09
N GLN A 87 -3.12 11.42 5.34
CA GLN A 87 -4.07 12.38 5.90
C GLN A 87 -5.11 12.78 4.85
N LEU A 88 -6.39 12.78 5.22
CA LEU A 88 -7.47 13.24 4.35
C LEU A 88 -8.65 13.78 5.18
N ASP A 89 -8.99 15.04 4.95
CA ASP A 89 -10.29 15.62 5.24
C ASP A 89 -11.06 15.85 3.94
N VAL A 90 -12.12 15.06 3.73
CA VAL A 90 -12.96 15.14 2.53
C VAL A 90 -13.74 16.45 2.41
N THR A 91 -13.84 17.21 3.50
CA THR A 91 -14.52 18.52 3.53
C THR A 91 -13.59 19.70 3.20
N ASP A 92 -12.28 19.46 3.10
CA ASP A 92 -11.27 20.46 2.77
C ASP A 92 -10.62 20.14 1.42
N SER A 93 -10.87 20.97 0.41
CA SER A 93 -10.32 20.78 -0.94
C SER A 93 -8.79 20.76 -0.97
N ALA A 94 -8.11 21.54 -0.12
CA ALA A 94 -6.65 21.54 -0.06
C ALA A 94 -6.13 20.20 0.51
N SER A 95 -6.82 19.64 1.50
CA SER A 95 -6.54 18.31 2.02
C SER A 95 -6.74 17.22 0.97
N VAL A 96 -7.82 17.30 0.17
CA VAL A 96 -8.08 16.35 -0.92
C VAL A 96 -6.99 16.40 -1.99
N GLU A 97 -6.56 17.59 -2.40
CA GLU A 97 -5.49 17.77 -3.38
C GLU A 97 -4.16 17.22 -2.87
N ALA A 98 -3.78 17.56 -1.63
CA ALA A 98 -2.56 17.04 -1.00
C ALA A 98 -2.57 15.51 -0.86
N CYS A 99 -3.71 14.92 -0.49
CA CYS A 99 -3.89 13.47 -0.45
C CYS A 99 -3.71 12.84 -1.84
N ALA A 100 -4.35 13.40 -2.86
CA ALA A 100 -4.28 12.90 -4.22
C ALA A 100 -2.83 12.94 -4.77
N ASP A 101 -2.10 14.01 -4.52
CA ASP A 101 -0.71 14.15 -4.93
C ASP A 101 0.22 13.15 -4.23
N LEU A 102 0.04 12.96 -2.93
CA LEU A 102 0.82 12.00 -2.15
C LEU A 102 0.54 10.56 -2.63
N VAL A 103 -0.72 10.20 -2.84
CA VAL A 103 -1.13 8.87 -3.33
C VAL A 103 -0.61 8.64 -4.75
N ARG A 104 -0.71 9.64 -5.63
CA ARG A 104 -0.15 9.57 -7.00
C ARG A 104 1.35 9.34 -6.97
N LYS A 105 2.09 10.04 -6.09
CA LYS A 105 3.53 9.83 -5.90
C LYS A 105 3.84 8.41 -5.44
N ARG A 106 3.11 7.89 -4.44
CA ARG A 106 3.27 6.51 -3.91
C ARG A 106 2.80 5.41 -4.87
N LEU A 107 2.02 5.76 -5.89
CA LEU A 107 1.62 4.85 -6.95
C LEU A 107 2.68 4.71 -8.05
N GLU A 108 3.55 5.70 -8.22
CA GLU A 108 4.65 5.68 -9.20
C GLU A 108 4.15 5.37 -10.62
N GLY A 109 3.06 6.03 -11.03
CA GLY A 109 2.43 5.84 -12.34
C GLY A 109 1.45 4.67 -12.43
N ARG A 110 1.31 3.84 -11.38
CA ARG A 110 0.24 2.84 -11.27
C ARG A 110 -1.13 3.50 -11.00
N LYS A 111 -2.21 2.79 -11.29
CA LYS A 111 -3.59 3.23 -11.03
C LYS A 111 -4.07 2.75 -9.66
N LEU A 112 -4.97 3.51 -9.04
CA LEU A 112 -5.80 2.98 -7.95
C LEU A 112 -6.74 1.92 -8.52
N THR A 113 -6.88 0.81 -7.79
CA THR A 113 -7.85 -0.24 -8.08
C THR A 113 -9.25 0.18 -7.67
N GLY A 114 -9.37 0.91 -6.55
CA GLY A 114 -10.65 1.41 -6.08
C GLY A 114 -10.50 2.49 -5.03
N ILE A 115 -11.57 3.28 -4.87
CA ILE A 115 -11.74 4.25 -3.79
C ILE A 115 -13.01 3.88 -3.04
N VAL A 116 -12.94 3.85 -1.72
CA VAL A 116 -14.09 3.61 -0.86
C VAL A 116 -14.32 4.85 -0.01
N SER A 117 -15.48 5.47 -0.21
CA SER A 117 -15.91 6.66 0.53
C SER A 117 -16.92 6.25 1.60
N ASN A 118 -16.54 6.38 2.86
CA ASN A 118 -17.37 6.17 4.05
C ASN A 118 -17.55 7.46 4.84
#